data_AF-A0A317M3C0-F1
#
_entry.id   AF-A0A317M3C0-F1
#
_cell.length_a   1.000
_cell.length_b   1.000
_cell.length_c   1.000
_cell.angle_alpha   90.00
_cell.angle_beta   90.00
_cell.angle_gamma   90.00
#
_symmetry.space_group_name_H-M   'P 1'
#
loop_
_entity.id
_entity.type
_entity.pdbx_description
1 polymer ?
#
loop_
_entity_poly.entity_id
_entity_poly.type
_entity_poly.pdbx_seq_one_letter_code
_entity_poly.pdbx_strand_id
1 'polypeptide(L)'
;MSTLVRNIGLRMGSGIAGIAGLLLLLFTACSKDDASSPIRSIQAIPAMDTLRGFIGENTLLTNSRTWYIDGWVYIANEAVLSIEPGTVLKVLKNDQKNIDGGLIITRGAKIIAPGTQYAPIIMTCNDTVITYHAVKMAIVLLGKSPVKAPLSVITGFGGLNGSLAYGGQLPDDSSGLLQHVKIIYPYILHKQIARQDSLRAGVFPMGTGSKTIIKNITLRQVTPDIQIKLR
;
A
#
# COMPACT_ATOMS: atom_id res chain seq x y z
N MET A 1 -53.71 12.59 62.81
CA MET A 1 -55.07 12.86 63.28
C MET A 1 -55.44 14.26 62.83
N SER A 2 -56.46 14.36 61.95
CA SER A 2 -57.27 15.55 61.55
C SER A 2 -56.52 16.84 61.16
N THR A 3 -56.76 17.50 60.01
CA THR A 3 -58.05 18.03 59.53
C THR A 3 -57.86 18.48 58.07
N LEU A 4 -58.52 17.90 57.07
CA LEU A 4 -59.75 18.38 56.40
C LEU A 4 -59.69 19.80 55.79
N VAL A 5 -59.51 19.83 54.46
CA VAL A 5 -60.32 20.50 53.42
C VAL A 5 -60.85 21.92 53.69
N ARG A 6 -60.53 22.84 52.76
CA ARG A 6 -61.53 23.75 52.17
C ARG A 6 -61.15 24.21 50.75
N ASN A 7 -62.07 23.93 49.86
CA ASN A 7 -62.16 24.30 48.46
C ASN A 7 -62.81 25.69 48.36
N ILE A 8 -62.22 26.63 47.61
CA ILE A 8 -62.90 27.83 47.11
C ILE A 8 -62.44 28.02 45.66
N GLY A 9 -63.35 27.75 44.73
CA GLY A 9 -63.23 28.17 43.34
C GLY A 9 -63.75 29.60 43.17
N LEU A 10 -63.12 30.37 42.29
CA LEU A 10 -63.70 31.59 41.72
C LEU A 10 -63.14 31.84 40.31
N ARG A 11 -64.00 31.50 39.34
CA ARG A 11 -64.32 32.17 38.06
C ARG A 11 -63.22 32.86 37.23
N MET A 12 -63.06 32.29 36.03
CA MET A 12 -63.01 32.93 34.69
C MET A 12 -62.73 34.43 34.62
N GLY A 13 -61.57 34.77 34.05
CA GLY A 13 -61.31 36.01 33.33
C GLY A 13 -60.56 35.68 32.03
N SER A 14 -61.24 35.85 30.91
CA SER A 14 -60.77 35.72 29.53
C SER A 14 -59.71 36.80 29.18
N GLY A 15 -58.61 36.42 28.51
CA GLY A 15 -57.64 37.42 28.03
C GLY A 15 -56.39 36.86 27.35
N ILE A 16 -56.54 36.34 26.13
CA ILE A 16 -55.72 36.58 24.93
C ILE A 16 -54.17 36.71 25.10
N ALA A 17 -53.47 35.69 24.58
CA ALA A 17 -52.22 35.69 23.79
C ALA A 17 -51.07 36.66 24.12
N GLY A 18 -49.84 36.13 24.26
CA GLY A 18 -48.65 36.98 24.20
C GLY A 18 -47.29 36.34 24.50
N ILE A 19 -46.89 35.36 23.70
CA ILE A 19 -45.50 35.06 23.27
C ILE A 19 -44.43 34.84 24.36
N ALA A 20 -44.07 33.56 24.53
CA ALA A 20 -42.88 33.09 25.22
C ALA A 20 -41.59 33.62 24.53
N GLY A 21 -40.81 34.43 25.26
CA GLY A 21 -39.46 34.80 24.87
C GLY A 21 -38.48 33.65 25.14
N LEU A 22 -38.24 32.82 24.14
CA LEU A 22 -37.19 31.80 24.13
C LEU A 22 -35.83 32.50 24.00
N LEU A 23 -35.11 32.62 25.12
CA LEU A 23 -33.76 33.15 25.20
C LEU A 23 -32.78 32.17 24.53
N LEU A 24 -32.36 32.47 23.30
CA LEU A 24 -31.37 31.69 22.55
C LEU A 24 -29.96 31.95 23.11
N LEU A 25 -29.38 30.95 23.77
CA LEU A 25 -27.95 30.91 24.13
C LEU A 25 -27.15 30.59 22.85
N LEU A 26 -26.46 31.58 22.30
CA LEU A 26 -25.46 31.37 21.25
C LEU A 26 -24.18 30.83 21.91
N PHE A 27 -24.02 29.50 21.95
CA PHE A 27 -22.72 28.89 22.20
C PHE A 27 -21.85 29.10 20.96
N THR A 28 -20.96 30.09 20.99
CA THR A 28 -19.84 30.19 20.05
C THR A 28 -18.85 29.07 20.35
N ALA A 29 -19.07 27.91 19.76
CA ALA A 29 -18.09 26.84 19.68
C ALA A 29 -17.04 27.24 18.63
N CYS A 30 -15.95 27.87 19.06
CA CYS A 30 -14.75 27.96 18.25
C CYS A 30 -14.13 26.56 18.19
N SER A 31 -14.37 25.82 17.11
CA SER A 31 -13.46 24.75 16.72
C SER A 31 -12.13 25.41 16.38
N LYS A 32 -11.12 25.22 17.26
CA LYS A 32 -9.73 25.35 16.85
C LYS A 32 -9.46 24.21 15.88
N ASP A 33 -9.69 24.48 14.60
CA ASP A 33 -9.15 23.65 13.55
C ASP A 33 -7.65 23.95 13.49
N ASP A 34 -6.86 23.14 14.20
CA ASP A 34 -5.44 23.03 13.97
C ASP A 34 -5.25 22.45 12.56
N ALA A 35 -5.34 23.32 11.56
CA ALA A 35 -4.92 23.05 10.20
C ALA A 35 -3.40 22.88 10.20
N SER A 36 -2.95 21.73 10.68
CA SER A 36 -1.66 21.19 10.33
C SER A 36 -1.70 20.92 8.83
N SER A 37 -1.31 21.94 8.06
CA SER A 37 -0.97 21.76 6.65
C SER A 37 -0.02 20.56 6.60
N PRO A 38 -0.33 19.48 5.88
CA PRO A 38 0.58 18.37 5.80
C PRO A 38 1.83 18.91 5.13
N ILE A 39 2.94 18.93 5.88
CA ILE A 39 4.27 19.06 5.29
C ILE A 39 4.31 17.94 4.25
N ARG A 40 4.18 18.30 2.96
CA ARG A 40 4.46 17.36 1.88
C ARG A 40 5.91 16.97 2.11
N SER A 41 6.14 15.75 2.59
CA SER A 41 7.49 15.21 2.61
C SER A 41 8.03 15.35 1.20
N ILE A 42 9.19 15.98 1.06
CA ILE A 42 9.84 16.15 -0.24
C ILE A 42 10.09 14.73 -0.76
N GLN A 43 9.50 14.41 -1.91
CA GLN A 43 9.73 13.16 -2.61
C GLN A 43 10.61 13.45 -3.82
N ALA A 44 11.72 12.72 -3.95
CA ALA A 44 12.56 12.79 -5.13
C ALA A 44 11.90 12.03 -6.29
N ILE A 45 11.87 12.62 -7.48
CA ILE A 45 11.56 11.88 -8.71
C ILE A 45 12.92 11.49 -9.32
N PRO A 46 13.24 10.20 -9.46
CA PRO A 46 14.55 9.80 -10.00
C PRO A 46 14.77 10.36 -11.40
N ALA A 47 15.97 10.86 -11.69
CA ALA A 47 16.27 11.41 -13.01
C ALA A 47 16.23 10.30 -14.09
N MET A 48 16.87 9.17 -13.79
CA MET A 48 16.85 7.96 -14.62
C MET A 48 15.54 7.21 -14.46
N ASP A 49 15.07 6.56 -15.53
CA ASP A 49 13.87 5.73 -15.53
C ASP A 49 14.10 4.32 -14.93
N THR A 50 15.36 3.94 -14.71
CA THR A 50 15.74 2.60 -14.26
C THR A 50 16.14 2.62 -12.78
N LEU A 51 15.38 1.88 -11.98
CA LEU A 51 15.61 1.68 -10.55
C LEU A 51 16.53 0.48 -10.33
N ARG A 52 17.51 0.64 -9.44
CA ARG A 52 18.50 -0.39 -9.11
C ARG A 52 18.88 -0.34 -7.64
N GLY A 53 19.24 -1.49 -7.07
CA GLY A 53 19.89 -1.55 -5.76
C GLY A 53 19.04 -0.95 -4.64
N PHE A 54 19.53 0.08 -3.96
CA PHE A 54 18.95 0.61 -2.73
C PHE A 54 18.41 2.03 -2.91
N ILE A 55 17.20 2.28 -2.39
CA ILE A 55 16.56 3.59 -2.33
C ILE A 55 16.30 3.91 -0.85
N GLY A 56 17.06 4.87 -0.32
CA GLY A 56 17.04 5.27 1.10
C GLY A 56 16.30 6.56 1.40
N GLU A 57 15.65 7.15 0.39
CA GLU A 57 14.94 8.42 0.48
C GLU A 57 13.53 8.31 -0.12
N ASN A 58 12.64 9.21 0.31
CA ASN A 58 11.28 9.25 -0.20
C ASN A 58 11.29 9.49 -1.71
N THR A 59 10.68 8.59 -2.46
CA THR A 59 10.76 8.55 -3.92
C THR A 59 9.37 8.52 -4.52
N LEU A 60 9.15 9.29 -5.59
CA LEU A 60 7.91 9.29 -6.37
C LEU A 60 8.17 8.74 -7.78
N LEU A 61 7.45 7.69 -8.14
CA LEU A 61 7.36 7.18 -9.50
C LEU A 61 6.09 7.71 -10.15
N THR A 62 6.27 8.58 -11.14
CA THR A 62 5.17 9.23 -11.86
C THR A 62 4.58 8.34 -12.95
N ASN A 63 3.34 8.58 -13.36
CA ASN A 63 2.69 7.84 -14.44
C ASN A 63 3.00 8.38 -15.85
N SER A 64 3.78 9.46 -15.94
CA SER A 64 4.17 10.11 -17.20
C SER A 64 5.18 9.34 -18.04
N ARG A 65 5.80 8.29 -17.47
CA ARG A 65 6.74 7.41 -18.17
C ARG A 65 6.68 5.98 -17.64
N THR A 66 7.27 5.07 -18.41
CA THR A 66 7.56 3.73 -17.95
C THR A 66 8.80 3.75 -17.06
N TRP A 67 8.76 3.02 -15.96
CA TRP A 67 9.90 2.79 -15.08
C TRP A 67 10.42 1.39 -15.29
N TYR A 68 11.73 1.21 -15.17
CA TYR A 68 12.40 -0.08 -15.29
C TYR A 68 12.95 -0.48 -13.93
N ILE A 69 12.93 -1.79 -13.65
CA ILE A 69 13.48 -2.38 -12.43
C ILE A 69 14.56 -3.35 -12.88
N ASP A 70 15.80 -3.06 -12.52
CA ASP A 70 16.95 -3.92 -12.81
C ASP A 70 17.33 -4.71 -11.56
N GLY A 71 16.94 -5.99 -11.54
CA GLY A 71 17.10 -6.85 -10.37
C GLY A 71 16.17 -6.47 -9.20
N TRP A 72 16.62 -6.74 -7.98
CA TRP A 72 15.88 -6.40 -6.76
C TRP A 72 16.19 -4.97 -6.31
N VAL A 73 15.13 -4.18 -6.12
CA VAL A 73 15.22 -2.80 -5.61
C VAL A 73 14.69 -2.75 -4.19
N TYR A 74 15.52 -2.27 -3.27
CA TYR A 74 15.28 -2.25 -1.84
C TYR A 74 14.89 -0.84 -1.41
N ILE A 75 13.66 -0.68 -0.91
CA ILE A 75 13.21 0.55 -0.28
C ILE A 75 13.48 0.42 1.21
N ALA A 76 14.24 1.35 1.77
CA ALA A 76 14.84 1.20 3.08
C ALA A 76 15.14 2.54 3.74
N ASN A 77 15.79 2.53 4.90
CA ASN A 77 16.00 3.73 5.72
C ASN A 77 14.68 4.47 6.04
N GLU A 78 13.64 3.69 6.35
CA GLU A 78 12.28 4.20 6.61
C GLU A 78 11.67 5.05 5.48
N ALA A 79 12.25 4.98 4.27
CA ALA A 79 11.77 5.69 3.10
C ALA A 79 10.39 5.23 2.65
N VAL A 80 9.70 6.13 1.96
CA VAL A 80 8.42 5.89 1.31
C VAL A 80 8.59 5.90 -0.20
N LEU A 81 8.31 4.76 -0.84
CA LEU A 81 8.14 4.68 -2.29
C LEU A 81 6.68 4.97 -2.65
N SER A 82 6.43 6.10 -3.30
CA SER A 82 5.12 6.46 -3.83
C SER A 82 5.05 6.19 -5.32
N ILE A 83 3.94 5.61 -5.78
CA ILE A 83 3.74 5.21 -7.18
C ILE A 83 2.39 5.74 -7.63
N GLU A 84 2.38 6.62 -8.62
CA GLU A 84 1.13 7.20 -9.11
C GLU A 84 0.22 6.15 -9.77
N PRO A 85 -1.11 6.31 -9.70
CA PRO A 85 -2.03 5.45 -10.45
C PRO A 85 -1.72 5.45 -11.95
N GLY A 86 -1.82 4.28 -12.59
CA GLY A 86 -1.51 4.10 -14.01
C GLY A 86 -0.02 3.92 -14.33
N THR A 87 0.87 3.97 -13.35
CA THR A 87 2.31 3.75 -13.56
C THR A 87 2.61 2.33 -14.04
N VAL A 88 3.52 2.21 -15.01
CA VAL A 88 4.03 0.93 -15.52
C VAL A 88 5.47 0.72 -15.04
N LEU A 89 5.72 -0.43 -14.41
CA LEU A 89 7.00 -0.92 -13.94
C LEU A 89 7.40 -2.15 -14.77
N LYS A 90 8.54 -2.08 -15.46
CA LYS A 90 9.09 -3.17 -16.26
C LYS A 90 10.31 -3.77 -15.60
N VAL A 91 10.19 -5.00 -15.11
CA VAL A 91 11.32 -5.77 -14.60
C VAL A 91 12.15 -6.28 -15.78
N LEU A 92 13.45 -5.96 -15.75
CA LEU A 92 14.42 -6.37 -16.75
C LEU A 92 14.82 -7.83 -16.54
N LYS A 93 15.15 -8.50 -17.65
CA LYS A 93 15.75 -9.83 -17.60
C LYS A 93 17.23 -9.73 -17.33
N ASN A 94 17.79 -10.72 -16.65
CA ASN A 94 19.24 -10.88 -16.54
C ASN A 94 19.83 -11.59 -17.78
N ASP A 95 21.16 -11.66 -17.82
CA ASP A 95 21.93 -12.25 -18.93
C ASP A 95 21.58 -13.73 -19.17
N GLN A 96 21.12 -14.43 -18.14
CA GLN A 96 20.70 -15.83 -18.18
C GLN A 96 19.26 -16.02 -18.66
N LYS A 97 18.61 -14.98 -19.20
CA LYS A 97 17.20 -15.00 -19.64
C LYS A 97 16.25 -15.42 -18.52
N ASN A 98 16.49 -14.94 -17.30
CA ASN A 98 15.57 -15.02 -16.17
C ASN A 98 15.00 -13.65 -15.85
N ILE A 99 13.77 -13.62 -15.34
CA ILE A 99 13.27 -12.46 -14.58
C ILE A 99 13.58 -12.75 -13.13
N ASP A 100 14.43 -11.94 -12.51
CA ASP A 100 14.79 -12.06 -11.10
C ASP A 100 14.90 -10.67 -10.49
N GLY A 101 13.77 -10.12 -10.07
CA GLY A 101 13.70 -8.75 -9.61
C GLY A 101 12.32 -8.28 -9.19
N GLY A 102 12.27 -7.05 -8.71
CA GLY A 102 11.06 -6.48 -8.14
C GLY A 102 11.36 -5.49 -7.04
N LEU A 103 10.37 -5.25 -6.18
CA LEU A 103 10.45 -4.29 -5.09
C LEU A 103 10.48 -5.03 -3.76
N ILE A 104 11.42 -4.65 -2.89
CA ILE A 104 11.49 -5.12 -1.51
C ILE A 104 11.33 -3.91 -0.61
N ILE A 105 10.18 -3.83 0.06
CA ILE A 105 9.91 -2.81 1.06
C ILE A 105 10.42 -3.35 2.38
N THR A 106 11.60 -2.90 2.78
CA THR A 106 12.27 -3.39 3.99
C THR A 106 11.56 -2.92 5.26
N ARG A 107 11.86 -3.57 6.38
CA ARG A 107 11.22 -3.28 7.66
C ARG A 107 11.37 -1.82 8.07
N GLY A 108 10.25 -1.11 8.17
CA GLY A 108 10.18 0.31 8.51
C GLY A 108 9.96 1.22 7.29
N ALA A 109 10.35 0.78 6.10
CA ALA A 109 10.00 1.46 4.86
C ALA A 109 8.53 1.20 4.47
N LYS A 110 8.01 2.00 3.53
CA LYS A 110 6.62 1.91 3.09
C LYS A 110 6.49 2.02 1.57
N ILE A 111 5.43 1.44 1.03
CA ILE A 111 4.97 1.67 -0.34
C ILE A 111 3.59 2.32 -0.35
N ILE A 112 3.39 3.33 -1.19
CA ILE A 112 2.10 3.99 -1.40
C ILE A 112 1.76 3.89 -2.89
N ALA A 113 0.95 2.90 -3.25
CA ALA A 113 0.58 2.56 -4.62
C ALA A 113 -0.96 2.52 -4.76
N PRO A 114 -1.63 3.69 -4.77
CA PRO A 114 -3.10 3.81 -4.77
C PRO A 114 -3.69 3.68 -6.19
N GLY A 115 -3.34 2.61 -6.91
CA GLY A 115 -3.92 2.36 -8.23
C GLY A 115 -5.44 2.32 -8.18
N THR A 116 -6.09 2.53 -9.33
CA THR A 116 -7.55 2.47 -9.46
C THR A 116 -7.98 1.42 -10.48
N GLN A 117 -9.26 1.10 -10.53
CA GLN A 117 -9.80 0.20 -11.56
C GLN A 117 -9.53 0.70 -13.00
N TYR A 118 -9.53 2.03 -13.19
CA TYR A 118 -9.32 2.68 -14.49
C TYR A 118 -7.85 2.98 -14.77
N ALA A 119 -7.05 3.17 -13.73
CA ALA A 119 -5.61 3.42 -13.81
C ALA A 119 -4.86 2.47 -12.84
N PRO A 120 -4.83 1.17 -13.15
CA PRO A 120 -4.11 0.21 -12.32
C PRO A 120 -2.60 0.45 -12.42
N ILE A 121 -1.86 0.14 -11.36
CA ILE A 121 -0.39 0.10 -11.42
C ILE A 121 -0.01 -1.26 -12.02
N ILE A 122 0.82 -1.26 -13.06
CA ILE A 122 1.18 -2.48 -13.79
C ILE A 122 2.65 -2.80 -13.53
N MET A 123 2.92 -3.97 -12.95
CA MET A 123 4.26 -4.56 -12.94
C MET A 123 4.31 -5.67 -13.98
N THR A 124 5.27 -5.59 -14.91
CA THR A 124 5.42 -6.56 -15.98
C THR A 124 6.88 -6.70 -16.39
N CYS A 125 7.19 -7.48 -17.42
CA CYS A 125 8.51 -7.57 -18.04
C CYS A 125 8.44 -7.15 -19.51
N ASN A 126 9.58 -6.78 -20.10
CA ASN A 126 9.59 -6.20 -21.45
C ASN A 126 9.21 -7.20 -22.56
N ASP A 127 9.53 -8.49 -22.37
CA ASP A 127 9.28 -9.54 -23.36
C ASP A 127 8.32 -10.60 -22.81
N THR A 128 7.00 -10.44 -22.97
CA THR A 128 6.04 -11.50 -22.53
C THR A 128 6.01 -12.73 -23.46
N VAL A 129 6.73 -12.66 -24.58
CA VAL A 129 6.77 -13.67 -25.66
C VAL A 129 7.93 -14.65 -25.50
N ILE A 130 8.93 -14.27 -24.69
CA ILE A 130 10.09 -15.11 -24.46
C ILE A 130 9.75 -16.13 -23.38
N THR A 131 10.17 -17.35 -23.65
CA THR A 131 10.14 -18.43 -22.69
C THR A 131 11.30 -18.26 -21.70
N TYR A 132 10.99 -18.02 -20.42
CA TYR A 132 11.99 -17.83 -19.37
C TYR A 132 12.29 -19.13 -18.62
N HIS A 133 13.53 -19.29 -18.14
CA HIS A 133 13.91 -20.44 -17.31
C HIS A 133 13.36 -20.28 -15.88
N ALA A 134 13.37 -19.07 -15.34
CA ALA A 134 12.78 -18.71 -14.05
C ALA A 134 12.17 -17.30 -14.07
N VAL A 135 11.11 -17.10 -13.28
CA VAL A 135 10.43 -15.81 -13.11
C VAL A 135 10.16 -15.56 -11.62
N LYS A 136 10.96 -14.67 -11.04
CA LYS A 136 10.77 -14.05 -9.73
C LYS A 136 10.48 -12.58 -9.99
N MET A 137 9.21 -12.21 -9.91
CA MET A 137 8.74 -10.85 -10.16
C MET A 137 7.78 -10.43 -9.07
N ALA A 138 8.31 -9.84 -8.00
CA ALA A 138 7.53 -9.69 -6.79
C ALA A 138 7.58 -8.29 -6.17
N ILE A 139 6.53 -7.98 -5.41
CA ILE A 139 6.55 -6.93 -4.40
C ILE A 139 6.56 -7.62 -3.04
N VAL A 140 7.67 -7.52 -2.32
CA VAL A 140 7.84 -8.10 -1.00
C VAL A 140 7.71 -7.00 0.04
N LEU A 141 6.79 -7.17 1.00
CA LEU A 141 6.63 -6.24 2.12
C LEU A 141 7.15 -6.92 3.38
N LEU A 142 8.16 -6.33 4.02
CA LEU A 142 8.74 -6.83 5.26
C LEU A 142 8.25 -5.93 6.40
N GLY A 143 7.31 -6.41 7.20
CA GLY A 143 6.70 -5.62 8.28
C GLY A 143 7.28 -5.87 9.68
N LYS A 144 6.71 -5.16 10.67
CA LYS A 144 7.06 -5.20 12.10
C LYS A 144 6.03 -5.97 12.97
N SER A 145 5.06 -6.65 12.36
CA SER A 145 4.00 -7.40 13.06
C SER A 145 4.48 -8.76 13.60
N PRO A 146 3.96 -9.26 14.73
CA PRO A 146 4.34 -10.57 15.27
C PRO A 146 4.14 -11.72 14.28
N VAL A 147 5.13 -12.61 14.18
CA VAL A 147 5.10 -13.82 13.34
C VAL A 147 5.72 -15.00 14.11
N LYS A 148 5.31 -16.23 13.80
CA LYS A 148 5.81 -17.44 14.48
C LYS A 148 7.30 -17.71 14.25
N ALA A 149 7.81 -17.36 13.07
CA ALA A 149 9.20 -17.55 12.67
C ALA A 149 9.71 -16.25 12.01
N PRO A 150 10.14 -15.26 12.80
CA PRO A 150 10.68 -14.02 12.26
C PRO A 150 12.02 -14.27 11.59
N LEU A 151 12.29 -13.52 10.52
CA LEU A 151 13.62 -13.47 9.94
C LEU A 151 14.41 -12.38 10.67
N SER A 152 15.55 -12.77 11.25
CA SER A 152 16.48 -11.81 11.83
C SER A 152 17.47 -11.33 10.76
N VAL A 153 18.02 -10.14 10.97
CA VAL A 153 19.00 -9.42 10.10
C VAL A 153 20.21 -10.28 9.71
N ILE A 154 20.43 -11.41 10.41
CA ILE A 154 21.58 -12.32 10.32
C ILE A 154 21.35 -13.44 9.29
N THR A 155 20.09 -13.74 8.95
CA THR A 155 19.73 -14.79 8.00
C THR A 155 19.28 -14.17 6.68
N GLY A 156 20.09 -14.30 5.63
CA GLY A 156 19.69 -13.88 4.28
C GLY A 156 18.38 -14.56 3.86
N PHE A 157 17.51 -13.85 3.15
CA PHE A 157 16.29 -14.42 2.58
C PHE A 157 16.65 -15.17 1.29
N GLY A 158 16.29 -16.45 1.19
CA GLY A 158 16.61 -17.26 0.00
C GLY A 158 16.22 -16.54 -1.30
N GLY A 159 17.22 -16.24 -2.15
CA GLY A 159 17.04 -15.54 -3.42
C GLY A 159 17.17 -14.00 -3.38
N LEU A 160 17.38 -13.38 -2.21
CA LEU A 160 17.57 -11.93 -2.07
C LEU A 160 18.89 -11.60 -1.36
N ASN A 161 19.59 -10.55 -1.82
CA ASN A 161 20.80 -10.05 -1.18
C ASN A 161 20.48 -9.13 0.02
N GLY A 162 21.36 -9.07 1.01
CA GLY A 162 21.30 -8.12 2.13
C GLY A 162 20.72 -8.66 3.44
N SER A 163 20.92 -7.87 4.51
CA SER A 163 20.42 -8.16 5.86
C SER A 163 18.94 -7.80 5.98
N LEU A 164 18.09 -8.70 5.51
CA LEU A 164 16.64 -8.55 5.58
C LEU A 164 16.11 -9.03 6.93
N ALA A 165 15.07 -8.38 7.42
CA ALA A 165 14.32 -8.82 8.59
C ALA A 165 12.84 -8.54 8.40
N TYR A 166 12.01 -9.42 8.92
CA TYR A 166 10.57 -9.18 9.08
C TYR A 166 10.10 -9.78 10.40
N GLY A 167 8.99 -9.26 10.89
CA GLY A 167 8.49 -9.58 12.21
C GLY A 167 8.88 -8.54 13.25
N GLY A 168 8.16 -8.55 14.36
CA GLY A 168 8.37 -7.63 15.47
C GLY A 168 7.27 -7.74 16.52
N GLN A 169 6.99 -6.64 17.20
CA GLN A 169 6.04 -6.57 18.31
C GLN A 169 4.89 -5.58 18.04
N LEU A 170 4.70 -5.15 16.78
CA LEU A 170 3.71 -4.13 16.41
C LEU A 170 2.58 -4.74 15.55
N PRO A 171 1.52 -5.31 16.17
CA PRO A 171 0.39 -5.89 15.44
C PRO A 171 -0.29 -4.93 14.46
N ASP A 172 -0.25 -3.63 14.75
CA ASP A 172 -0.84 -2.57 13.95
C ASP A 172 0.15 -1.88 13.00
N ASP A 173 1.30 -2.50 12.72
CA ASP A 173 2.26 -2.01 11.73
C ASP A 173 1.62 -1.71 10.36
N SER A 174 2.14 -0.71 9.66
CA SER A 174 1.74 -0.37 8.29
C SER A 174 2.95 -0.36 7.38
N SER A 175 3.06 -1.40 6.55
CA SER A 175 4.05 -1.48 5.47
C SER A 175 3.60 -0.75 4.20
N GLY A 176 2.39 -0.16 4.21
CA GLY A 176 1.89 0.71 3.15
C GLY A 176 0.52 0.33 2.57
N LEU A 177 0.29 0.83 1.35
CA LEU A 177 -0.93 0.69 0.55
C LEU A 177 -0.57 0.13 -0.83
N LEU A 178 -1.13 -1.03 -1.18
CA LEU A 178 -1.15 -1.59 -2.52
C LEU A 178 -2.61 -1.73 -2.97
N GLN A 179 -3.02 -0.98 -3.99
CA GLN A 179 -4.39 -1.03 -4.49
C GLN A 179 -4.41 -1.08 -6.03
N HIS A 180 -5.24 -1.97 -6.60
CA HIS A 180 -5.36 -2.19 -8.05
C HIS A 180 -4.00 -2.36 -8.74
N VAL A 181 -3.17 -3.25 -8.19
CA VAL A 181 -1.88 -3.62 -8.78
C VAL A 181 -2.07 -4.86 -9.65
N LYS A 182 -1.64 -4.78 -10.91
CA LYS A 182 -1.63 -5.90 -11.86
C LYS A 182 -0.19 -6.35 -12.08
N ILE A 183 0.10 -7.59 -11.70
CA ILE A 183 1.38 -8.23 -11.99
C ILE A 183 1.17 -9.17 -13.18
N ILE A 184 1.70 -8.78 -14.34
CA ILE A 184 1.59 -9.49 -15.61
C ILE A 184 2.93 -10.14 -15.93
N TYR A 185 3.00 -11.46 -15.82
CA TYR A 185 4.27 -12.20 -15.88
C TYR A 185 4.26 -13.25 -17.01
N PRO A 186 5.43 -13.60 -17.56
CA PRO A 186 5.52 -14.45 -18.74
C PRO A 186 5.34 -15.94 -18.39
N TYR A 187 5.17 -16.75 -19.44
CA TYR A 187 5.17 -18.20 -19.34
C TYR A 187 6.54 -18.74 -18.88
N ILE A 188 6.51 -19.78 -18.04
CA ILE A 188 7.70 -20.44 -17.49
C ILE A 188 7.71 -21.87 -18.02
N LEU A 189 8.83 -22.34 -18.59
CA LEU A 189 8.96 -23.76 -18.90
C LEU A 189 8.99 -24.58 -17.61
N HIS A 190 8.02 -25.46 -17.45
CA HIS A 190 7.82 -26.29 -16.26
C HIS A 190 8.98 -27.26 -15.92
N LYS A 191 10.10 -27.27 -16.66
CA LYS A 191 11.18 -28.23 -16.45
C LYS A 191 12.21 -27.85 -15.37
N GLN A 192 12.16 -26.65 -14.80
CA GLN A 192 13.13 -26.20 -13.78
C GLN A 192 12.55 -25.32 -12.66
N ILE A 193 11.32 -25.57 -12.22
CA ILE A 193 10.93 -25.06 -10.89
C ILE A 193 11.64 -25.96 -9.88
N ALA A 194 12.83 -25.55 -9.44
CA ALA A 194 13.42 -26.13 -8.24
C ALA A 194 12.39 -26.00 -7.12
N ARG A 195 11.98 -27.12 -6.52
CA ARG A 195 10.92 -27.20 -5.49
C ARG A 195 11.19 -26.33 -4.25
N GLN A 196 12.33 -25.64 -4.18
CA GLN A 196 12.84 -24.87 -3.05
C GLN A 196 12.90 -23.35 -3.29
N ASP A 197 12.60 -22.85 -4.50
CA ASP A 197 12.62 -21.40 -4.73
C ASP A 197 11.26 -20.78 -4.34
N SER A 198 11.24 -20.05 -3.23
CA SER A 198 10.01 -19.59 -2.57
C SER A 198 9.39 -18.35 -3.22
N LEU A 199 10.17 -17.56 -3.96
CA LEU A 199 9.69 -16.34 -4.61
C LEU A 199 9.26 -16.63 -6.05
N ARG A 200 7.98 -16.37 -6.32
CA ARG A 200 7.35 -16.42 -7.65
C ARG A 200 6.80 -15.04 -8.00
N ALA A 201 6.15 -14.89 -9.14
CA ALA A 201 5.43 -13.66 -9.43
C ALA A 201 4.31 -13.43 -8.40
N GLY A 202 4.28 -12.27 -7.73
CA GLY A 202 3.31 -12.05 -6.65
C GLY A 202 3.56 -10.87 -5.72
N VAL A 203 2.66 -10.72 -4.75
CA VAL A 203 2.84 -9.83 -3.60
C VAL A 203 3.03 -10.70 -2.36
N PHE A 204 4.08 -10.46 -1.58
CA PHE A 204 4.45 -11.26 -0.41
C PHE A 204 4.43 -10.38 0.85
N PRO A 205 3.31 -10.33 1.59
CA PRO A 205 3.22 -9.59 2.84
C PRO A 205 3.79 -10.41 4.01
N MET A 206 5.06 -10.20 4.31
CA MET A 206 5.79 -10.92 5.36
C MET A 206 5.78 -10.10 6.65
N GLY A 207 5.01 -10.53 7.65
CA GLY A 207 4.95 -9.85 8.95
C GLY A 207 4.38 -8.43 8.89
N THR A 208 3.48 -8.15 7.95
CA THR A 208 2.77 -6.86 7.84
C THR A 208 1.66 -6.76 8.89
N GLY A 209 1.47 -5.59 9.50
CA GLY A 209 0.43 -5.38 10.52
C GLY A 209 -0.95 -5.02 9.94
N SER A 210 -1.92 -4.89 10.84
CA SER A 210 -3.35 -4.66 10.50
C SER A 210 -3.63 -3.34 9.79
N LYS A 211 -2.70 -2.37 9.84
CA LYS A 211 -2.80 -1.10 9.11
C LYS A 211 -2.17 -1.15 7.71
N THR A 212 -1.67 -2.30 7.27
CA THR A 212 -1.21 -2.51 5.89
C THR A 212 -2.41 -2.82 5.00
N ILE A 213 -2.57 -2.11 3.90
CA ILE A 213 -3.71 -2.26 2.99
C ILE A 213 -3.24 -2.91 1.69
N ILE A 214 -3.76 -4.09 1.38
CA ILE A 214 -3.53 -4.79 0.11
C ILE A 214 -4.89 -5.15 -0.47
N LYS A 215 -5.27 -4.51 -1.57
CA LYS A 215 -6.60 -4.66 -2.18
C LYS A 215 -6.52 -4.75 -3.69
N ASN A 216 -7.36 -5.59 -4.29
CA ASN A 216 -7.50 -5.71 -5.75
C ASN A 216 -6.17 -5.99 -6.48
N ILE A 217 -5.39 -6.95 -5.96
CA ILE A 217 -4.17 -7.43 -6.61
C ILE A 217 -4.56 -8.49 -7.63
N THR A 218 -4.09 -8.35 -8.87
CA THR A 218 -4.32 -9.33 -9.94
C THR A 218 -3.01 -9.89 -10.44
N LEU A 219 -2.92 -11.22 -10.50
CA LEU A 219 -1.84 -11.95 -11.14
C LEU A 219 -2.32 -12.49 -12.48
N ARG A 220 -1.60 -12.18 -13.54
CA ARG A 220 -1.91 -12.70 -14.88
C ARG A 220 -0.66 -13.27 -15.53
N GLN A 221 -0.68 -14.57 -15.78
CA GLN A 221 0.33 -15.19 -16.63
C GLN A 221 -0.01 -14.94 -18.10
N VAL A 222 0.99 -14.60 -18.90
CA VAL A 222 0.88 -14.49 -20.35
C VAL A 222 1.41 -15.77 -20.98
N THR A 223 0.59 -16.43 -21.80
CA THR A 223 1.02 -17.56 -22.63
C THR A 223 1.52 -17.04 -23.98
N PRO A 224 2.38 -17.79 -24.68
CA PRO A 224 2.91 -17.40 -25.99
C PRO A 224 1.84 -17.00 -27.02
N ASP A 225 0.65 -17.58 -26.89
CA ASP A 225 -0.51 -17.38 -27.77
C ASP A 225 -1.24 -16.03 -27.54
N ILE A 226 -0.96 -15.34 -26.44
CA ILE A 226 -1.63 -14.09 -26.06
C ILE A 226 -0.61 -12.95 -25.99
N GLN A 227 -0.60 -12.10 -27.02
CA GLN A 227 0.30 -10.96 -27.11
C GLN A 227 -0.35 -9.71 -26.49
N ILE A 228 0.22 -9.15 -25.42
CA ILE A 228 -0.24 -7.88 -24.85
C ILE A 228 0.63 -6.75 -25.41
N LYS A 229 0.11 -5.98 -26.36
CA LYS A 229 0.66 -4.66 -26.70
C LYS A 229 0.18 -3.67 -25.66
N LEU A 230 1.03 -3.38 -24.67
CA LEU A 230 0.87 -2.18 -23.85
C LEU A 230 1.25 -0.99 -24.77
N ARG A 231 0.26 -0.20 -25.18
CA ARG A 231 0.47 1.05 -25.92
C ARG A 231 0.93 2.14 -24.98
#